data_AF-A0A5B1R843-F1
#
_entry.id   AF-A0A5B1R843-F1
#
_cell.length_a   1.000
_cell.length_b   1.000
_cell.length_c   1.000
_cell.angle_alpha   90.00
_cell.angle_beta   90.00
_cell.angle_gamma   90.00
#
_symmetry.space_group_name_H-M   'P 1'
#
loop_
_entity.id
_entity.type
_entity.pdbx_description
1 polymer ?
#
loop_
_entity_poly.entity_id
_entity_poly.type
_entity_poly.pdbx_seq_one_letter_code
_entity_poly.pdbx_strand_id
1 'polypeptide(L)'
;MKYYALLSAVMMIITLVSSQAQPWAQCGGIGWSGPTTCVTGWECVWENAYHSQCVPPVSSTVVTTLPPTPSASANPLKEEK
;
A
#
# COMPACT_ATOMS: atom_id res chain seq x y z
N MET A 1 27.30 -36.18 -7.30
CA MET A 1 26.64 -35.89 -8.60
C MET A 1 25.11 -35.92 -8.55
N LYS A 2 24.45 -36.84 -7.82
CA LYS A 2 22.97 -36.92 -7.76
C LYS A 2 22.27 -35.91 -6.82
N TYR A 3 22.99 -35.25 -5.90
CA TYR A 3 22.42 -34.32 -4.92
C TYR A 3 22.39 -32.86 -5.39
N TYR A 4 23.11 -32.53 -6.46
CA TYR A 4 23.16 -31.18 -7.01
C TYR A 4 21.87 -30.76 -7.73
N ALA A 5 21.11 -31.74 -8.26
CA ALA A 5 19.80 -31.49 -8.86
C ALA A 5 18.71 -31.16 -7.81
N LEU A 6 18.91 -31.55 -6.55
CA LEU A 6 18.00 -31.23 -5.45
C LEU A 6 18.37 -29.89 -4.78
N LEU A 7 19.64 -29.52 -4.78
CA LEU A 7 20.12 -28.24 -4.25
C LEU A 7 19.66 -27.03 -5.10
N SER A 8 19.49 -27.19 -6.41
CA SER A 8 18.99 -26.11 -7.28
C SER A 8 17.50 -25.81 -7.10
N ALA A 9 16.71 -26.76 -6.58
CA ALA A 9 15.26 -26.59 -6.40
C ALA A 9 14.89 -25.82 -5.12
N VAL A 10 15.81 -25.70 -4.15
CA VAL A 10 15.57 -25.05 -2.85
C VAL A 10 15.78 -23.51 -2.89
N MET A 11 16.44 -22.98 -3.92
CA MET A 11 16.73 -21.53 -4.07
C MET A 11 15.56 -20.69 -4.59
N MET A 12 14.40 -21.28 -4.91
CA MET A 12 13.21 -20.60 -5.44
C MET A 12 12.03 -20.57 -4.45
N ILE A 13 12.28 -20.75 -3.15
CA ILE A 13 11.26 -20.62 -2.10
C ILE A 13 11.77 -19.65 -1.04
N ILE A 14 12.11 -18.42 -1.44
CA ILE A 14 12.47 -17.39 -0.46
C ILE A 14 11.80 -16.09 -0.89
N THR A 15 11.15 -15.45 0.08
CA THR A 15 10.53 -14.11 0.08
C THR A 15 9.02 -14.03 -0.18
N LEU A 16 8.22 -14.53 0.78
CA LEU A 16 6.91 -13.91 1.10
C LEU A 16 6.97 -13.20 2.47
N VAL A 17 8.08 -12.51 2.75
CA VAL A 17 8.10 -11.58 3.88
C VAL A 17 7.67 -10.22 3.33
N SER A 18 6.43 -9.83 3.60
CA SER A 18 5.99 -8.44 3.40
C SER A 18 6.72 -7.59 4.45
N SER A 19 7.95 -7.19 4.13
CA SER A 19 8.62 -6.16 4.91
C SER A 19 7.79 -4.89 4.78
N GLN A 20 7.59 -4.17 5.88
CA GLN A 20 6.98 -2.85 5.81
C GLN A 20 8.09 -1.82 5.59
N ALA A 21 7.84 -0.87 4.69
CA ALA A 21 8.70 0.27 4.45
C ALA A 21 8.81 1.09 5.74
N GLN A 22 10.04 1.37 6.15
CA GLN A 22 10.34 2.14 7.35
C GLN A 22 9.89 3.61 7.20
N PRO A 23 9.79 4.37 8.29
CA PRO A 23 9.61 5.82 8.25
C PRO A 23 10.49 6.49 7.19
N TRP A 24 9.89 7.31 6.33
CA TRP A 24 10.57 8.03 5.23
C TRP A 24 11.21 7.16 4.14
N ALA A 25 11.01 5.84 4.18
CA ALA A 25 11.48 4.94 3.12
C ALA A 25 10.57 5.00 1.88
N GLN A 26 11.12 4.58 0.74
CA GLN A 26 10.34 4.40 -0.48
C GLN A 26 9.34 3.25 -0.30
N CYS A 27 8.10 3.49 -0.71
CA CYS A 27 7.00 2.53 -0.67
C CYS A 27 6.33 2.33 -2.04
N GLY A 28 6.82 2.97 -3.10
CA GLY A 28 6.23 2.85 -4.43
C GLY A 28 6.99 3.60 -5.50
N GLY A 29 6.58 3.38 -6.74
CA GLY A 29 7.17 3.99 -7.93
C GLY A 29 7.38 2.98 -9.06
N ILE A 30 7.50 3.47 -10.29
CA ILE A 30 7.85 2.65 -11.45
C ILE A 30 9.20 1.97 -11.22
N GLY A 31 9.24 0.64 -11.31
CA GLY A 31 10.44 -0.17 -11.09
C GLY A 31 10.75 -0.49 -9.62
N TRP A 32 9.94 -0.02 -8.67
CA TRP A 32 10.10 -0.37 -7.25
C TRP A 32 9.73 -1.83 -7.01
N SER A 33 10.69 -2.63 -6.54
CA SER A 33 10.49 -4.06 -6.17
C SER A 33 10.52 -4.29 -4.66
N GLY A 34 10.55 -3.21 -3.89
CA GLY A 34 10.63 -3.23 -2.44
C GLY A 34 9.25 -3.27 -1.77
N PRO A 35 9.21 -3.03 -0.45
CA PRO A 35 7.97 -2.99 0.30
C PRO A 35 7.02 -1.92 -0.23
N THR A 36 5.76 -2.27 -0.46
CA THR A 36 4.72 -1.34 -0.93
C THR A 36 3.81 -0.82 0.19
N THR A 37 4.01 -1.33 1.40
CA THR A 37 3.20 -1.00 2.58
C THR A 37 4.12 -0.38 3.62
N CYS A 38 3.73 0.77 4.18
CA CYS A 38 4.47 1.41 5.27
C CYS A 38 4.21 0.71 6.60
N VAL A 39 5.10 0.89 7.57
CA VAL A 39 4.88 0.45 8.95
C VAL A 39 3.60 1.08 9.52
N THR A 40 3.00 0.44 10.52
CA THR A 40 1.77 0.94 11.17
C THR A 40 1.92 2.39 11.61
N GLY A 41 0.92 3.22 11.29
CA GLY A 41 0.92 4.66 11.61
C GLY A 41 1.70 5.53 10.62
N TRP A 42 2.06 4.98 9.44
CA TRP A 42 2.67 5.71 8.33
C TRP A 42 1.87 5.47 7.05
N GLU A 43 1.80 6.48 6.20
CA GLU A 43 1.06 6.42 4.94
C GLU A 43 2.02 6.55 3.75
N CYS A 44 1.81 5.72 2.73
CA CYS A 44 2.58 5.79 1.49
C CYS A 44 2.02 6.93 0.63
N VAL A 45 2.71 8.07 0.59
CA VAL A 45 2.29 9.23 -0.20
C VAL A 45 3.06 9.26 -1.51
N TRP A 46 2.30 9.41 -2.60
CA TRP A 46 2.86 9.56 -3.93
C TRP A 46 3.58 10.91 -4.06
N GLU A 47 4.84 10.90 -4.48
CA GLU A 47 5.60 12.13 -4.76
C GLU A 47 5.78 12.33 -6.27
N ASN A 48 6.17 11.28 -6.98
CA ASN A 48 6.31 11.29 -8.42
C ASN A 48 6.17 9.87 -9.01
N ALA A 49 6.24 9.74 -10.33
CA ALA A 49 6.05 8.46 -11.02
C ALA A 49 7.04 7.36 -10.58
N TYR A 50 8.24 7.72 -10.14
CA TYR A 50 9.29 6.78 -9.73
C TYR A 50 9.46 6.67 -8.22
N HIS A 51 8.78 7.51 -7.44
CA HIS A 51 8.97 7.58 -6.00
C HIS A 51 7.68 7.88 -5.25
N SER A 52 7.40 7.05 -4.25
CA SER A 52 6.38 7.28 -3.23
C SER A 52 7.04 7.03 -1.87
N GLN A 53 6.78 7.88 -0.89
CA GLN A 53 7.48 7.86 0.40
C GLN A 53 6.51 7.61 1.55
N CYS A 54 6.95 6.82 2.54
CA CYS A 54 6.24 6.69 3.81
C CYS A 54 6.39 7.97 4.63
N VAL A 55 5.30 8.70 4.81
CA VAL A 55 5.26 9.93 5.61
C VAL A 55 4.30 9.75 6.79
N PRO A 56 4.47 10.51 7.90
CA PRO A 56 3.51 10.45 8.98
C PRO A 56 2.14 10.94 8.46
N PRO A 57 1.03 10.33 8.90
CA PRO A 57 -0.29 10.83 8.55
C PRO A 57 -0.38 12.27 9.05
N VAL A 58 -0.68 13.19 8.15
CA VAL A 58 -1.13 14.50 8.59
C VAL A 58 -2.40 14.25 9.38
N SER A 59 -2.49 14.74 10.61
CA SER A 59 -3.75 14.80 11.34
C SER A 59 -4.71 15.66 10.52
N SER A 60 -5.34 15.06 9.52
CA SER A 60 -6.62 15.54 9.04
C SER A 60 -7.50 15.40 10.26
N THR A 61 -7.76 16.52 10.93
CA THR A 61 -8.78 16.64 11.96
C THR A 61 -9.96 15.83 11.46
N VAL A 62 -10.16 14.66 12.06
CA VAL A 62 -11.31 13.84 11.78
C VAL A 62 -12.47 14.74 12.17
N VAL A 63 -13.19 15.26 11.17
CA VAL A 63 -14.54 15.71 11.42
C VAL A 63 -15.23 14.43 11.83
N THR A 64 -15.38 14.23 13.13
CA THR A 64 -16.15 13.14 13.74
C THR A 64 -17.57 13.27 13.21
N THR A 65 -17.81 12.70 12.02
CA THR A 65 -19.13 12.50 11.49
C THR A 65 -19.66 11.30 12.25
N LEU A 66 -20.54 11.62 13.19
CA LEU A 66 -21.47 10.73 13.89
C LEU A 66 -21.92 9.59 12.96
N PRO A 67 -22.11 8.35 13.47
CA PRO A 67 -22.42 7.15 12.70
C PRO A 67 -23.41 7.39 11.54
N PRO A 68 -23.17 6.81 10.35
CA PRO A 68 -24.07 6.94 9.22
C PRO A 68 -25.42 6.32 9.60
N THR A 69 -26.43 7.17 9.74
CA THR A 69 -27.82 6.74 9.72
C THR A 69 -28.04 6.02 8.38
N PRO A 70 -28.65 4.82 8.35
CA PRO A 70 -28.93 4.14 7.09
C PRO A 70 -30.00 4.91 6.32
N SER A 71 -29.59 5.86 5.48
CA SER A 71 -30.48 6.53 4.54
C SER A 71 -30.47 5.72 3.26
N ALA A 72 -31.61 5.09 2.99
CA ALA A 72 -31.84 4.23 1.86
C ALA A 72 -31.56 4.94 0.52
N SER A 73 -30.93 4.17 -0.36
CA SER A 73 -30.73 4.41 -1.77
C SER A 73 -32.02 4.84 -2.50
N ALA A 74 -31.93 5.93 -3.27
CA ALA A 74 -32.73 6.14 -4.48
C ALA A 74 -31.86 6.81 -5.56
N ASN A 75 -31.99 6.30 -6.77
CA ASN A 75 -31.11 6.32 -7.94
C ASN A 75 -30.87 7.70 -8.61
N PRO A 76 -29.94 7.80 -9.60
CA PRO A 76 -29.33 9.03 -10.12
C PRO A 76 -30.04 9.57 -11.37
N LEU A 77 -30.17 10.90 -11.51
CA LEU A 77 -30.40 11.53 -12.82
C LEU A 77 -29.76 12.93 -12.91
N LYS A 78 -29.22 13.19 -14.09
CA LYS A 78 -28.59 14.41 -14.61
C LYS A 78 -29.60 15.58 -14.65
N GLU A 79 -29.10 16.80 -14.55
CA GLU A 79 -29.64 18.03 -15.17
C GLU A 79 -28.43 18.99 -15.23
N GLU A 80 -27.83 19.40 -16.37
CA GLU A 80 -28.39 19.96 -17.61
C GLU A 80 -29.57 20.90 -17.37
N LYS A 81 -29.27 22.15 -17.00
CA LYS A 81 -29.52 23.35 -17.84
C LYS A 81 -28.91 24.61 -17.24
#